data_AF-A0A1Y1Q681-F1
#
_entry.id   AF-A0A1Y1Q681-F1
#
_cell.length_a   1.000
_cell.length_b   1.000
_cell.length_c   1.000
_cell.angle_alpha   90.00
_cell.angle_beta   90.00
_cell.angle_gamma   90.00
#
_symmetry.space_group_name_H-M   'P 1'
#
loop_
_entity.id
_entity.type
_entity.pdbx_description
1 polymer ?
#
loop_
_entity_poly.entity_id
_entity_poly.type
_entity_poly.pdbx_seq_one_letter_code
_entity_poly.pdbx_strand_id
1 'polypeptide(L)'
;MTGGSKFSTSSPKSLITKPDFWRVNKWLIVIVTGGLCAIGFLFRRTYPTLDESLIYSLVIHFFAFWGIGVAIQTLAKIQVEHAIASDVEKKASEKLQEIRSSRSKGETDRISLEQAGREVLPDNTTLRLAMPRLVQHILTEAKDHRVSTSTVVMQPYREEAMGDIFKLQNIQKISLQLGILGTFIGLILALHQLNNTTQSIDSLLHSLGIAFGTSVAGLESAVIIGLLIMVVRQKQEAYFQMMEKATDAMISLAQNAIPDDYFFTGFEQITTAVEQLNRKLGDRTFALTEQIRIQTDEIQRGMGKLAETKTQFKEFLNQIQESQTHFVAEMMKVYDTFSPATITTQLQQSLEYTVNNISNTFNEKLSPSLEKLTVLNNAIHGLYETLQTADQKLAGQNQLLDRVNQELIQTKSNLYSSIQQLLTAQKEFIDSAVTQLEKGNQELTQSKEEFYASLQPLIASQNDTFQGFRSDIGAMSQRITTLNTELEKSNKIVQELIQIVTSKQPLYKIIFVKLKNFFKNLS
;
A
#
# COMPACT_ATOMS: atom_id res chain seq x y z
N MET A 1 -24.24 17.83 12.06
CA MET A 1 -24.51 16.37 12.17
C MET A 1 -24.06 15.92 13.56
N THR A 2 -24.94 15.97 14.57
CA THR A 2 -24.61 15.56 15.96
C THR A 2 -25.02 14.12 16.28
N GLY A 3 -25.56 13.38 15.31
CA GLY A 3 -25.99 11.98 15.47
C GLY A 3 -24.97 10.92 15.03
N GLY A 4 -23.73 11.31 14.67
CA GLY A 4 -22.76 10.44 14.00
C GLY A 4 -22.32 9.22 14.83
N SER A 5 -22.06 9.40 16.13
CA SER A 5 -21.51 8.34 16.98
C SER A 5 -22.47 7.16 17.20
N LYS A 6 -23.77 7.32 16.96
CA LYS A 6 -24.74 6.20 17.11
C LYS A 6 -24.63 5.17 15.99
N PHE A 7 -24.01 5.51 14.86
CA PHE A 7 -23.91 4.61 13.71
C PHE A 7 -22.61 3.81 13.67
N SER A 8 -21.56 4.25 14.38
CA SER A 8 -20.24 3.61 14.34
C SER A 8 -20.23 2.20 14.91
N THR A 9 -21.16 1.86 15.82
CA THR A 9 -21.33 0.51 16.39
C THR A 9 -22.38 -0.34 15.66
N SER A 10 -23.08 0.21 14.67
CA SER A 10 -24.14 -0.50 13.95
C SER A 10 -23.58 -1.28 12.77
N SER A 11 -24.14 -2.45 12.46
CA SER A 11 -23.86 -3.13 11.19
C SER A 11 -24.68 -2.50 10.06
N PRO A 12 -24.18 -2.46 8.80
CA PRO A 12 -24.92 -1.88 7.68
C PRO A 12 -26.33 -2.48 7.51
N LYS A 13 -26.49 -3.78 7.71
CA LYS A 13 -27.81 -4.45 7.65
C LYS A 13 -28.76 -3.98 8.75
N SER A 14 -28.26 -3.84 9.97
CA SER A 14 -29.06 -3.35 11.10
C SER A 14 -29.41 -1.85 10.98
N LEU A 15 -28.60 -1.08 10.26
CA LEU A 15 -28.82 0.35 10.08
C LEU A 15 -30.03 0.63 9.16
N ILE A 16 -30.25 -0.20 8.14
CA ILE A 16 -31.35 -0.06 7.18
C ILE A 16 -32.73 -0.12 7.85
N THR A 17 -32.86 -0.87 8.95
CA THR A 17 -34.14 -0.99 9.68
C THR A 17 -34.37 0.18 10.65
N LYS A 18 -33.35 0.98 10.96
CA LYS A 18 -33.48 2.12 11.89
C LYS A 18 -34.14 3.31 11.18
N PRO A 19 -35.11 4.00 11.80
CA PRO A 19 -35.77 5.16 11.21
C PRO A 19 -34.81 6.33 10.97
N ASP A 20 -33.74 6.44 11.75
CA ASP A 20 -32.74 7.50 11.61
C ASP A 20 -31.97 7.42 10.28
N PHE A 21 -31.73 6.21 9.75
CA PHE A 21 -31.13 6.01 8.43
C PHE A 21 -31.95 6.71 7.34
N TRP A 22 -33.27 6.49 7.36
CA TRP A 22 -34.21 7.07 6.40
C TRP A 22 -34.32 8.59 6.55
N ARG A 23 -34.28 9.10 7.79
CA ARG A 23 -34.28 10.55 8.06
C ARG A 23 -33.03 11.26 7.55
N VAL A 24 -31.87 10.60 7.57
CA VAL A 24 -30.62 11.16 7.03
C VAL A 24 -30.60 11.10 5.49
N ASN A 25 -31.24 10.10 4.89
CA ASN A 25 -31.31 9.90 3.44
C ASN A 25 -32.65 10.32 2.83
N LYS A 26 -33.14 11.53 3.12
CA LYS A 26 -34.45 12.01 2.61
C LYS A 26 -34.55 11.95 1.08
N TRP A 27 -33.47 12.29 0.37
CA TRP A 27 -33.42 12.23 -1.09
C TRP A 27 -33.63 10.82 -1.66
N LEU A 28 -33.15 9.79 -0.96
CA LEU A 28 -33.41 8.40 -1.34
C LEU A 28 -34.92 8.10 -1.29
N ILE A 29 -35.61 8.53 -0.22
CA ILE A 29 -37.07 8.37 -0.10
C ILE A 29 -37.77 9.10 -1.24
N VAL A 30 -37.40 10.36 -1.51
CA VAL A 30 -37.99 11.16 -2.58
C VAL A 30 -37.81 10.49 -3.94
N ILE A 31 -36.62 9.97 -4.25
CA ILE A 31 -36.34 9.27 -5.52
C ILE A 31 -37.12 7.97 -5.61
N VAL A 32 -37.15 7.17 -4.54
CA VAL A 32 -37.89 5.88 -4.54
C VAL A 32 -39.39 6.13 -4.67
N THR A 33 -39.97 7.05 -3.89
CA THR A 33 -41.39 7.38 -4.00
C THR A 33 -41.72 7.99 -5.36
N GLY A 34 -40.92 8.93 -5.85
CA GLY A 34 -41.09 9.53 -7.17
C GLY A 34 -40.99 8.50 -8.29
N GLY A 35 -40.02 7.59 -8.21
CA GLY A 35 -39.85 6.48 -9.13
C GLY A 35 -41.03 5.50 -9.11
N LEU A 36 -41.53 5.12 -7.94
CA LEU A 36 -42.72 4.25 -7.84
C LEU A 36 -43.98 4.92 -8.39
N CYS A 37 -44.15 6.23 -8.16
CA CYS A 37 -45.25 6.99 -8.76
C CYS A 37 -45.12 7.08 -10.28
N ALA A 38 -43.90 7.31 -10.79
CA ALA A 38 -43.62 7.33 -12.23
C ALA A 38 -43.92 5.96 -12.85
N ILE A 39 -43.44 4.87 -12.25
CA ILE A 39 -43.66 3.50 -12.72
C ILE A 39 -45.16 3.21 -12.73
N GLY A 40 -45.88 3.50 -11.64
CA GLY A 40 -47.33 3.28 -11.58
C GLY A 40 -48.12 4.08 -12.63
N PHE A 41 -47.70 5.33 -12.90
CA PHE A 41 -48.33 6.19 -13.90
C PHE A 41 -48.02 5.74 -15.33
N LEU A 42 -46.76 5.43 -15.64
CA LEU A 42 -46.31 5.01 -16.96
C LEU A 42 -46.77 3.59 -17.27
N PHE A 43 -46.71 2.67 -16.32
CA PHE A 43 -47.15 1.28 -16.52
C PHE A 43 -48.59 1.20 -17.05
N ARG A 44 -49.51 1.99 -16.48
CA ARG A 44 -50.91 2.04 -16.93
C ARG A 44 -51.08 2.59 -18.35
N ARG A 45 -50.23 3.53 -18.77
CA ARG A 45 -50.29 4.13 -20.12
C ARG A 45 -49.59 3.27 -21.16
N THR A 46 -48.52 2.60 -20.76
CA THR A 46 -47.67 1.82 -21.64
C THR A 46 -48.24 0.43 -21.91
N TYR A 47 -48.93 -0.16 -20.93
CA TYR A 47 -49.50 -1.51 -21.01
C TYR A 47 -51.01 -1.48 -20.72
N PRO A 48 -51.84 -1.05 -21.68
CA PRO A 48 -53.29 -0.99 -21.49
C PRO A 48 -53.94 -2.37 -21.41
N THR A 49 -53.34 -3.41 -22.00
CA THR A 49 -53.79 -4.81 -21.91
C THR A 49 -52.74 -5.68 -21.21
N LEU A 50 -53.19 -6.57 -20.32
CA LEU A 50 -52.35 -7.46 -19.50
C LEU A 50 -51.94 -8.71 -20.31
N ASP A 51 -51.22 -8.51 -21.41
CA ASP A 51 -50.76 -9.60 -22.30
C ASP A 51 -49.29 -9.97 -22.02
N GLU A 52 -48.70 -10.87 -22.84
CA GLU A 52 -47.31 -11.35 -22.73
C GLU A 52 -46.25 -10.23 -22.64
N SER A 53 -46.59 -9.03 -23.12
CA SER A 53 -45.78 -7.81 -23.03
C SER A 53 -45.46 -7.38 -21.58
N LEU A 54 -46.31 -7.77 -20.64
CA LEU A 54 -46.15 -7.51 -19.22
C LEU A 54 -44.92 -8.19 -18.62
N ILE A 55 -44.56 -9.38 -19.12
CA ILE A 55 -43.41 -10.14 -18.62
C ILE A 55 -42.12 -9.35 -18.89
N TYR A 56 -41.93 -8.82 -20.09
CA TYR A 56 -40.75 -8.02 -20.43
C TYR A 56 -40.66 -6.76 -19.57
N SER A 57 -41.79 -6.09 -19.35
CA SER A 57 -41.84 -4.91 -18.48
C SER A 57 -41.48 -5.23 -17.05
N LEU A 58 -42.03 -6.31 -16.48
CA LEU A 58 -41.73 -6.74 -15.12
C LEU A 58 -40.25 -7.07 -14.94
N VAL A 59 -39.64 -7.73 -15.92
CA VAL A 59 -38.20 -8.04 -15.90
C VAL A 59 -37.36 -6.76 -15.90
N ILE A 60 -37.71 -5.76 -16.71
CA ILE A 60 -36.98 -4.47 -16.73
C ILE A 60 -37.14 -3.74 -15.40
N HIS A 61 -38.36 -3.62 -14.88
CA HIS A 61 -38.62 -2.95 -13.60
C HIS A 61 -37.98 -3.68 -12.42
N PHE A 62 -37.85 -5.00 -12.48
CA PHE A 62 -37.11 -5.77 -11.47
C PHE A 62 -35.67 -5.25 -11.32
N PHE A 63 -35.00 -4.83 -12.39
CA PHE A 63 -33.67 -4.20 -12.29
C PHE A 63 -33.71 -2.84 -11.58
N ALA A 64 -34.78 -2.05 -11.73
CA ALA A 64 -34.96 -0.81 -10.96
C ALA A 64 -35.05 -1.11 -9.45
N PHE A 65 -35.87 -2.09 -9.07
CA PHE A 65 -36.02 -2.54 -7.67
C PHE A 65 -34.72 -3.12 -7.11
N TRP A 66 -34.02 -3.93 -7.90
CA TRP A 66 -32.70 -4.44 -7.55
C TRP A 66 -31.71 -3.29 -7.33
N GLY A 67 -31.67 -2.31 -8.25
CA GLY A 67 -30.84 -1.12 -8.15
C GLY A 67 -31.12 -0.31 -6.88
N ILE A 68 -32.39 -0.13 -6.51
CA ILE A 68 -32.80 0.48 -5.25
C ILE A 68 -32.24 -0.31 -4.06
N GLY A 69 -32.38 -1.64 -4.06
CA GLY A 69 -31.85 -2.51 -3.01
C GLY A 69 -30.34 -2.39 -2.83
N VAL A 70 -29.59 -2.40 -3.94
CA VAL A 70 -28.12 -2.20 -3.93
C VAL A 70 -27.78 -0.81 -3.42
N ALA A 71 -28.46 0.24 -3.89
CA ALA A 71 -28.20 1.62 -3.46
C ALA A 71 -28.44 1.81 -1.96
N ILE A 72 -29.50 1.21 -1.40
CA ILE A 72 -29.78 1.24 0.04
C ILE A 72 -28.64 0.58 0.83
N GLN A 73 -28.19 -0.60 0.39
CA GLN A 73 -27.10 -1.33 1.05
C GLN A 73 -25.79 -0.55 0.98
N THR A 74 -25.46 0.04 -0.17
CA THR A 74 -24.26 0.87 -0.36
C THR A 74 -24.32 2.13 0.50
N LEU A 75 -25.45 2.83 0.56
CA LEU A 75 -25.63 3.99 1.43
C LEU A 75 -25.49 3.64 2.91
N ALA A 76 -26.05 2.51 3.35
CA ALA A 76 -25.91 2.04 4.72
C ALA A 76 -24.45 1.72 5.06
N LYS A 77 -23.72 1.05 4.15
CA LYS A 77 -22.29 0.80 4.30
C LYS A 77 -21.50 2.11 4.41
N ILE A 78 -21.68 3.04 3.47
CA ILE A 78 -20.99 4.35 3.48
C ILE A 78 -21.28 5.13 4.77
N GLN A 79 -22.51 5.10 5.28
CA GLN A 79 -22.83 5.80 6.53
C GLN A 79 -22.17 5.22 7.76
N VAL A 80 -22.10 3.89 7.87
CA VAL A 80 -21.36 3.24 8.97
C VAL A 80 -19.88 3.59 8.87
N GLU A 81 -19.27 3.49 7.69
CA GLU A 81 -17.86 3.82 7.46
C GLU A 81 -17.56 5.30 7.75
N HIS A 82 -18.44 6.21 7.33
CA HIS A 82 -18.31 7.64 7.63
C HIS A 82 -18.42 7.92 9.13
N ALA A 83 -19.32 7.24 9.84
CA ALA A 83 -19.43 7.36 11.29
C ALA A 83 -18.18 6.82 12.01
N ILE A 84 -17.63 5.69 11.55
CA ILE A 84 -16.37 5.13 12.08
C ILE A 84 -15.23 6.11 11.81
N ALA A 85 -15.09 6.63 10.58
CA ALA A 85 -14.05 7.60 10.24
C ALA A 85 -14.16 8.85 11.13
N SER A 86 -15.36 9.38 11.33
CA SER A 86 -15.58 10.54 12.21
C SER A 86 -15.24 10.25 13.68
N ASP A 87 -15.56 9.06 14.20
CA ASP A 87 -15.22 8.69 15.56
C ASP A 87 -13.71 8.47 15.73
N VAL A 88 -13.07 7.85 14.73
CA VAL A 88 -11.60 7.67 14.68
C VAL A 88 -10.89 9.02 14.65
N GLU A 89 -11.30 9.93 13.78
CA GLU A 89 -10.71 11.28 13.68
C GLU A 89 -10.82 12.04 15.01
N LYS A 90 -12.00 12.02 15.61
CA LYS A 90 -12.27 12.70 16.88
C LYS A 90 -11.41 12.12 18.00
N LYS A 91 -11.48 10.80 18.22
CA LYS A 91 -10.75 10.13 19.30
C LYS A 91 -9.23 10.23 19.11
N ALA A 92 -8.74 10.06 17.88
CA ALA A 92 -7.32 10.18 17.61
C ALA A 92 -6.81 11.60 17.85
N SER A 93 -7.58 12.62 17.45
CA SER A 93 -7.26 14.02 17.70
C SER A 93 -7.28 14.38 19.18
N GLU A 94 -8.29 13.90 19.93
CA GLU A 94 -8.39 14.07 21.39
C GLU A 94 -7.18 13.46 22.10
N LYS A 95 -6.79 12.23 21.75
CA LYS A 95 -5.60 11.56 22.31
C LYS A 95 -4.30 12.25 21.95
N LEU A 96 -4.19 12.74 20.73
CA LEU A 96 -3.02 13.48 20.29
C LEU A 96 -2.92 14.84 21.01
N GLN A 97 -4.04 15.49 21.31
CA GLN A 97 -4.09 16.69 22.15
C GLN A 97 -3.70 16.38 23.60
N GLU A 98 -4.19 15.26 24.16
CA GLU A 98 -3.82 14.77 25.49
C GLU A 98 -2.30 14.58 25.59
N ILE A 99 -1.69 13.82 24.68
CA ILE A 99 -0.23 13.60 24.62
C ILE A 99 0.55 14.92 24.54
N ARG A 100 0.11 15.86 23.71
CA ARG A 100 0.74 17.18 23.58
C ARG A 100 0.64 17.99 24.88
N SER A 101 -0.51 17.91 25.57
CA SER A 101 -0.73 18.62 26.83
C SER A 101 0.07 18.02 27.99
N SER A 102 0.18 16.69 28.08
CA SER A 102 0.98 15.99 29.10
C SER A 102 2.47 16.27 28.91
N ARG A 103 2.93 16.34 27.65
CA ARG A 103 4.31 16.73 27.32
C ARG A 103 4.65 18.14 27.81
N SER A 104 3.69 19.07 27.76
CA SER A 104 3.87 20.42 28.29
C SER A 104 3.97 20.46 29.82
N LYS A 105 3.44 19.45 30.52
CA LYS A 105 3.48 19.33 31.98
C LYS A 105 4.67 18.52 32.51
N GLY A 106 5.50 17.99 31.62
CA GLY A 106 6.65 17.14 31.98
C GLY A 106 6.29 15.68 32.28
N GLU A 107 5.02 15.29 32.14
CA GLU A 107 4.59 13.89 32.27
C GLU A 107 4.83 13.16 30.95
N THR A 108 5.70 12.15 30.97
CA THR A 108 5.98 11.28 29.83
C THR A 108 4.99 10.12 29.74
N ASP A 109 3.69 10.40 29.88
CA ASP A 109 2.68 9.38 29.66
C ASP A 109 2.50 9.21 28.16
N ARG A 110 3.22 8.25 27.58
CA ARG A 110 3.10 7.91 26.17
C ARG A 110 2.20 6.69 26.04
N ILE A 111 1.24 6.78 25.15
CA ILE A 111 0.27 5.72 24.91
C ILE A 111 0.94 4.60 24.08
N SER A 112 0.71 3.37 24.53
CA SER A 112 0.98 2.12 23.82
C SER A 112 0.33 2.15 22.41
N LEU A 113 1.05 1.73 21.36
CA LEU A 113 0.48 1.67 20.01
C LEU A 113 -0.75 0.75 19.95
N GLU A 114 -0.74 -0.35 20.70
CA GLU A 114 -1.86 -1.29 20.76
C GLU A 114 -3.07 -0.68 21.51
N GLN A 115 -2.82 0.02 22.61
CA GLN A 115 -3.84 0.76 23.35
C GLN A 115 -4.47 1.86 22.50
N ALA A 116 -3.67 2.61 21.74
CA ALA A 116 -4.17 3.61 20.80
C ALA A 116 -5.13 2.99 19.78
N GLY A 117 -4.82 1.81 19.24
CA GLY A 117 -5.70 1.09 18.34
C GLY A 117 -7.03 0.68 18.97
N ARG A 118 -6.99 0.13 20.18
CA ARG A 118 -8.20 -0.32 20.91
C ARG A 118 -9.09 0.83 21.34
N GLU A 119 -8.53 1.96 21.76
CA GLU A 119 -9.30 3.11 22.25
C GLU A 119 -9.93 3.93 21.10
N VAL A 120 -9.20 4.07 19.99
CA VAL A 120 -9.64 4.86 18.83
C VAL A 120 -10.74 4.14 18.03
N LEU A 121 -10.61 2.82 17.83
CA LEU A 121 -11.62 2.06 17.09
C LEU A 121 -12.92 1.91 17.90
N PRO A 122 -14.10 2.12 17.28
CA PRO A 122 -15.37 1.80 17.90
C PRO A 122 -15.60 0.28 17.93
N ASP A 123 -16.31 -0.21 18.95
CA ASP A 123 -16.74 -1.61 19.05
C ASP A 123 -17.78 -1.92 17.96
N ASN A 124 -17.30 -2.29 16.76
CA ASN A 124 -18.13 -2.76 15.66
C ASN A 124 -17.74 -4.19 15.29
N THR A 125 -18.71 -5.10 15.35
CA THR A 125 -18.51 -6.53 15.05
C THR A 125 -18.40 -6.83 13.55
N THR A 126 -18.54 -5.83 12.67
CA THR A 126 -18.51 -6.02 11.22
C THR A 126 -17.08 -6.06 10.69
N LEU A 127 -16.49 -7.25 10.61
CA LEU A 127 -15.10 -7.50 10.17
C LEU A 127 -14.71 -7.00 8.76
N ARG A 128 -15.67 -6.68 7.88
CA ARG A 128 -15.41 -6.35 6.46
C ARG A 128 -15.38 -4.86 6.14
N LEU A 129 -15.46 -3.99 7.14
CA LEU A 129 -15.45 -2.55 6.91
C LEU A 129 -14.04 -2.06 6.53
N ALA A 130 -13.97 -1.07 5.66
CA ALA A 130 -12.74 -0.49 5.13
C ALA A 130 -12.01 0.34 6.19
N MET A 131 -12.72 1.18 6.95
CA MET A 131 -12.08 2.05 7.96
C MET A 131 -11.37 1.30 9.08
N PRO A 132 -11.95 0.28 9.72
CA PRO A 132 -11.22 -0.48 10.75
C PRO A 132 -9.97 -1.16 10.20
N ARG A 133 -10.04 -1.71 8.97
CA ARG A 133 -8.89 -2.33 8.30
C ARG A 133 -7.81 -1.29 7.97
N LEU A 134 -8.20 -0.10 7.51
CA LEU A 134 -7.29 1.00 7.26
C LEU A 134 -6.55 1.42 8.53
N VAL A 135 -7.27 1.59 9.65
CA VAL A 135 -6.64 1.92 10.95
C VAL A 135 -5.70 0.82 11.40
N GLN A 136 -6.09 -0.45 11.30
CA GLN A 136 -5.22 -1.58 11.61
C GLN A 136 -3.97 -1.61 10.72
N HIS A 137 -4.12 -1.28 9.42
CA HIS A 137 -2.99 -1.19 8.51
C HIS A 137 -2.00 -0.10 8.91
N ILE A 138 -2.49 1.10 9.28
CA ILE A 138 -1.65 2.19 9.80
C ILE A 138 -0.92 1.77 11.07
N LEU A 139 -1.59 1.08 11.99
CA LEU A 139 -0.98 0.59 13.23
C LEU A 139 0.12 -0.45 12.95
N THR A 140 -0.12 -1.38 12.03
CA THR A 140 0.89 -2.37 11.60
C THR A 140 2.07 -1.68 10.94
N GLU A 141 1.83 -0.71 10.07
CA GLU A 141 2.89 0.02 9.37
C GLU A 141 3.73 0.85 10.35
N ALA A 142 3.08 1.50 11.31
CA ALA A 142 3.75 2.24 12.38
C ALA A 142 4.57 1.33 13.30
N LYS A 143 4.10 0.09 13.55
CA LYS A 143 4.88 -0.94 14.26
C LYS A 143 6.20 -1.25 13.53
N ASP A 144 6.18 -1.23 12.20
CA ASP A 144 7.35 -1.46 11.34
C ASP A 144 8.17 -0.18 11.06
N HIS A 145 7.87 0.94 11.75
CA HIS A 145 8.50 2.26 11.55
C HIS A 145 8.41 2.80 10.12
N ARG A 146 7.43 2.32 9.35
CA ARG A 146 7.10 2.88 8.05
C ARG A 146 5.93 3.83 8.25
N VAL A 147 6.06 5.03 7.70
CA VAL A 147 4.96 6.00 7.73
C VAL A 147 4.74 6.50 6.32
N SER A 148 3.96 5.75 5.57
CA SER A 148 3.48 6.17 4.26
C SER A 148 2.57 7.39 4.38
N THR A 149 2.49 8.16 3.29
CA THR A 149 1.58 9.30 3.21
C THR A 149 0.12 8.82 3.22
N SER A 150 -0.78 9.61 3.81
CA SER A 150 -2.20 9.25 3.93
C SER A 150 -2.83 8.88 2.60
N THR A 151 -2.45 9.56 1.50
CA THR A 151 -2.89 9.26 0.13
C THR A 151 -2.57 7.84 -0.31
N VAL A 152 -1.35 7.35 -0.04
CA VAL A 152 -0.91 6.01 -0.46
C VAL A 152 -1.64 4.94 0.35
N VAL A 153 -1.72 5.13 1.67
CA VAL A 153 -2.35 4.17 2.58
C VAL A 153 -3.85 4.03 2.31
N MET A 154 -4.53 5.13 1.98
CA MET A 154 -5.99 5.12 1.79
C MET A 154 -6.45 4.63 0.40
N GLN A 155 -5.57 4.65 -0.62
CA GLN A 155 -5.94 4.40 -2.01
C GLN A 155 -6.65 3.04 -2.23
N PRO A 156 -6.15 1.91 -1.71
CA PRO A 156 -6.82 0.61 -1.90
C PRO A 156 -8.23 0.58 -1.31
N TYR A 157 -8.45 1.30 -0.20
CA TYR A 157 -9.73 1.38 0.49
C TYR A 157 -10.71 2.33 -0.22
N ARG A 158 -10.22 3.40 -0.87
CA ARG A 158 -11.03 4.23 -1.78
C ARG A 158 -11.54 3.40 -2.96
N GLU A 159 -10.66 2.63 -3.59
CA GLU A 159 -11.00 1.77 -4.73
C GLU A 159 -12.03 0.69 -4.36
N GLU A 160 -11.88 0.04 -3.20
CA GLU A 160 -12.85 -0.94 -2.70
C GLU A 160 -14.25 -0.32 -2.53
N ALA A 161 -14.33 0.90 -1.98
CA ALA A 161 -15.60 1.61 -1.81
C ALA A 161 -16.24 2.00 -3.16
N MET A 162 -15.45 2.30 -4.19
CA MET A 162 -15.95 2.59 -5.54
C MET A 162 -16.60 1.37 -6.22
N GLY A 163 -16.21 0.15 -5.84
CA GLY A 163 -16.75 -1.11 -6.37
C GLY A 163 -18.28 -1.18 -6.38
N ASP A 164 -18.94 -0.63 -5.36
CA ASP A 164 -20.40 -0.67 -5.24
C ASP A 164 -21.11 0.29 -6.21
N ILE A 165 -20.47 1.40 -6.61
CA ILE A 165 -21.00 2.29 -7.65
C ILE A 165 -20.95 1.62 -9.02
N PHE A 166 -19.87 0.89 -9.32
CA PHE A 166 -19.78 0.15 -10.58
C PHE A 166 -20.89 -0.90 -10.71
N LYS A 167 -21.30 -1.54 -9.61
CA LYS A 167 -22.47 -2.43 -9.61
C LYS A 167 -23.76 -1.70 -10.02
N LEU A 168 -24.01 -0.52 -9.45
CA LEU A 168 -25.18 0.30 -9.81
C LEU A 168 -25.13 0.74 -11.27
N GLN A 169 -23.97 1.18 -11.77
CA GLN A 169 -23.78 1.55 -13.17
C GLN A 169 -24.01 0.37 -14.12
N ASN A 170 -23.59 -0.84 -13.74
CA ASN A 170 -23.83 -2.03 -14.53
C ASN A 170 -25.32 -2.39 -14.58
N ILE A 171 -26.04 -2.30 -13.45
CA ILE A 171 -27.50 -2.50 -13.41
C ILE A 171 -28.20 -1.46 -14.31
N GLN A 172 -27.78 -0.20 -14.25
CA GLN A 172 -28.31 0.87 -15.11
C GLN A 172 -28.12 0.55 -16.60
N LYS A 173 -26.90 0.15 -17.00
CA LYS A 173 -26.58 -0.21 -18.38
C LYS A 173 -27.38 -1.42 -18.85
N ILE A 174 -27.48 -2.47 -18.04
CA ILE A 174 -28.25 -3.67 -18.36
C ILE A 174 -29.73 -3.32 -18.53
N SER A 175 -30.30 -2.50 -17.65
CA SER A 175 -31.68 -2.07 -17.75
C SER A 175 -31.96 -1.31 -19.07
N LEU A 176 -31.04 -0.42 -19.47
CA LEU A 176 -31.15 0.29 -20.74
C LEU A 176 -31.05 -0.65 -21.94
N GLN A 177 -30.08 -1.58 -21.91
CA GLN A 177 -29.89 -2.59 -22.95
C GLN A 177 -31.10 -3.50 -23.10
N LEU A 178 -31.74 -3.91 -21.99
CA LEU A 178 -32.97 -4.69 -22.01
C LEU A 178 -34.14 -3.92 -22.61
N GLY A 179 -34.24 -2.61 -22.37
CA GLY A 179 -35.23 -1.76 -23.04
C GLY A 179 -35.03 -1.69 -24.55
N ILE A 180 -33.78 -1.53 -25.00
CA ILE A 180 -33.42 -1.55 -26.42
C ILE A 180 -33.72 -2.93 -27.04
N LEU A 181 -33.36 -4.02 -26.36
CA LEU A 181 -33.63 -5.38 -26.81
C LEU A 181 -35.15 -5.63 -26.93
N GLY A 182 -35.93 -5.21 -25.94
CA GLY A 182 -37.40 -5.29 -26.00
C GLY A 182 -37.98 -4.50 -27.18
N THR A 183 -37.38 -3.35 -27.51
CA THR A 183 -37.74 -2.57 -28.70
C THR A 183 -37.54 -3.39 -29.98
N PHE A 184 -36.38 -4.02 -30.14
CA PHE A 184 -36.09 -4.88 -31.29
C PHE A 184 -37.05 -6.08 -31.38
N ILE A 185 -37.33 -6.74 -30.27
CA ILE A 185 -38.26 -7.87 -30.22
C ILE A 185 -39.66 -7.42 -30.67
N GLY A 186 -40.17 -6.31 -30.14
CA GLY A 186 -41.48 -5.78 -30.53
C GLY A 186 -41.55 -5.39 -32.01
N LEU A 187 -40.47 -4.82 -32.57
CA LEU A 187 -40.40 -4.51 -34.02
C LEU A 187 -40.37 -5.78 -34.88
N ILE A 188 -39.64 -6.81 -34.48
CA ILE A 188 -39.62 -8.10 -35.20
C ILE A 188 -41.01 -8.73 -35.20
N LEU A 189 -41.71 -8.71 -34.06
CA LEU A 189 -43.09 -9.20 -33.96
C LEU A 189 -44.02 -8.39 -34.87
N ALA A 190 -43.89 -7.06 -34.89
CA ALA A 190 -44.69 -6.20 -35.77
C ALA A 190 -44.46 -6.51 -37.26
N LEU A 191 -43.20 -6.71 -37.68
CA LEU A 191 -42.86 -7.09 -39.05
C LEU A 191 -43.36 -8.49 -39.42
N HIS A 192 -43.28 -9.44 -38.48
CA HIS A 192 -43.80 -10.79 -38.69
C HIS A 192 -45.32 -10.78 -38.90
N GLN A 193 -46.04 -9.98 -38.13
CA GLN A 193 -47.50 -9.81 -38.28
C GLN A 193 -47.85 -9.12 -39.60
N LEU A 194 -47.09 -8.11 -40.02
CA LEU A 194 -47.29 -7.44 -41.31
C LEU A 194 -47.14 -8.40 -42.50
N ASN A 195 -46.23 -9.36 -42.41
CA ASN A 195 -46.00 -10.35 -43.46
C ASN A 195 -47.14 -11.39 -43.58
N ASN A 196 -47.89 -11.60 -42.50
CA ASN A 196 -49.07 -12.47 -42.48
C ASN A 196 -50.30 -11.62 -42.85
N THR A 197 -50.56 -11.49 -44.16
CA THR A 197 -51.50 -10.55 -44.82
C THR A 197 -52.97 -10.57 -44.35
N THR A 198 -53.33 -11.43 -43.40
CA THR A 198 -54.68 -11.57 -42.85
C THR A 198 -54.88 -10.90 -41.49
N GLN A 199 -53.84 -10.33 -40.87
CA GLN A 199 -53.95 -9.72 -39.54
C GLN A 199 -54.38 -8.24 -39.57
N SER A 200 -55.17 -7.84 -38.56
CA SER A 200 -55.69 -6.48 -38.42
C SER A 200 -54.60 -5.49 -38.00
N ILE A 201 -54.76 -4.22 -38.38
CA ILE A 201 -53.88 -3.11 -37.99
C ILE A 201 -53.67 -3.04 -36.46
N ASP A 202 -54.66 -3.48 -35.68
CA ASP A 202 -54.60 -3.51 -34.21
C ASP A 202 -53.48 -4.40 -33.68
N SER A 203 -53.21 -5.54 -34.33
CA SER A 203 -52.11 -6.45 -33.94
C SER A 203 -50.74 -5.79 -34.11
N LEU A 204 -50.54 -5.09 -35.24
CA LEU A 204 -49.33 -4.34 -35.53
C LEU A 204 -49.12 -3.20 -34.53
N LEU A 205 -50.18 -2.45 -34.21
CA LEU A 205 -50.13 -1.40 -33.19
C LEU A 205 -49.82 -1.95 -31.81
N HIS A 206 -50.32 -3.14 -31.48
CA HIS A 206 -49.99 -3.82 -30.23
C HIS A 206 -48.49 -4.15 -30.18
N SER A 207 -47.93 -4.78 -31.22
CA SER A 207 -46.49 -5.11 -31.28
C SER A 207 -45.57 -3.87 -31.22
N LEU A 208 -45.96 -2.78 -31.87
CA LEU A 208 -45.28 -1.48 -31.73
C LEU A 208 -45.40 -0.94 -30.30
N GLY A 209 -46.56 -1.09 -29.67
CA GLY A 209 -46.77 -0.76 -28.26
C GLY A 209 -45.80 -1.50 -27.33
N ILE A 210 -45.55 -2.78 -27.58
CA ILE A 210 -44.54 -3.56 -26.84
C ILE A 210 -43.14 -2.97 -27.06
N ALA A 211 -42.79 -2.65 -28.30
CA ALA A 211 -41.48 -2.10 -28.65
C ALA A 211 -41.22 -0.78 -27.92
N PHE A 212 -42.14 0.19 -28.04
CA PHE A 212 -42.00 1.47 -27.38
C PHE A 212 -42.09 1.33 -25.85
N GLY A 213 -42.95 0.45 -25.37
CA GLY A 213 -43.16 0.31 -23.93
C GLY A 213 -41.97 -0.24 -23.18
N THR A 214 -41.33 -1.27 -23.74
CA THR A 214 -40.08 -1.80 -23.18
C THR A 214 -38.94 -0.78 -23.25
N SER A 215 -38.87 0.04 -24.31
CA SER A 215 -37.93 1.17 -24.40
C SER A 215 -38.13 2.19 -23.28
N VAL A 216 -39.39 2.62 -23.06
CA VAL A 216 -39.76 3.58 -22.01
C VAL A 216 -39.43 3.02 -20.63
N ALA A 217 -39.77 1.75 -20.36
CA ALA A 217 -39.44 1.08 -19.09
C ALA A 217 -37.92 1.01 -18.86
N GLY A 218 -37.14 0.70 -19.91
CA GLY A 218 -35.68 0.64 -19.83
C GLY A 218 -35.07 1.99 -19.50
N LEU A 219 -35.54 3.06 -20.15
CA LEU A 219 -35.10 4.43 -19.90
C LEU A 219 -35.51 4.90 -18.50
N GLU A 220 -36.76 4.66 -18.09
CA GLU A 220 -37.27 5.03 -16.77
C GLU A 220 -36.44 4.40 -15.64
N SER A 221 -36.23 3.08 -15.70
CA SER A 221 -35.40 2.35 -14.74
C SER A 221 -33.96 2.89 -14.73
N ALA A 222 -33.38 3.17 -15.89
CA ALA A 222 -32.04 3.75 -15.99
C ALA A 222 -31.95 5.16 -15.39
N VAL A 223 -32.99 5.99 -15.53
CA VAL A 223 -33.06 7.33 -14.92
C VAL A 223 -33.16 7.22 -13.39
N ILE A 224 -34.03 6.34 -12.87
CA ILE A 224 -34.16 6.10 -11.43
C ILE A 224 -32.81 5.67 -10.83
N ILE A 225 -32.15 4.68 -11.44
CA ILE A 225 -30.84 4.21 -10.99
C ILE A 225 -29.78 5.31 -11.12
N GLY A 226 -29.80 6.11 -12.18
CA GLY A 226 -28.90 7.25 -12.36
C GLY A 226 -29.00 8.29 -11.23
N LEU A 227 -30.22 8.62 -10.81
CA LEU A 227 -30.46 9.50 -9.67
C LEU A 227 -29.96 8.90 -8.35
N LEU A 228 -30.13 7.59 -8.16
CA LEU A 228 -29.58 6.89 -6.99
C LEU A 228 -28.05 6.92 -6.95
N ILE A 229 -27.39 6.71 -8.10
CA ILE A 229 -25.92 6.82 -8.23
C ILE A 229 -25.45 8.21 -7.82
N MET A 230 -26.17 9.27 -8.22
CA MET A 230 -25.84 10.64 -7.85
C MET A 230 -25.87 10.85 -6.32
N VAL A 231 -26.89 10.33 -5.64
CA VAL A 231 -26.99 10.40 -4.16
C VAL A 231 -25.87 9.60 -3.49
N VAL A 232 -25.58 8.39 -3.99
CA VAL A 232 -24.50 7.54 -3.47
C VAL A 232 -23.14 8.23 -3.63
N ARG A 233 -22.84 8.81 -4.80
CA ARG A 233 -21.59 9.55 -5.06
C ARG A 233 -21.40 10.73 -4.11
N GLN A 234 -22.45 11.52 -3.88
CA GLN A 234 -22.37 12.66 -2.96
C GLN A 234 -22.02 12.23 -1.53
N LYS A 235 -22.62 11.13 -1.04
CA LYS A 235 -22.32 10.59 0.29
C LYS A 235 -20.94 9.94 0.36
N GLN A 236 -20.51 9.29 -0.73
CA GLN A 236 -19.20 8.69 -0.82
C GLN A 236 -18.08 9.73 -0.78
N GLU A 237 -18.24 10.86 -1.48
CA GLU A 237 -17.28 11.96 -1.46
C GLU A 237 -17.11 12.53 -0.05
N ALA A 238 -18.22 12.77 0.66
CA ALA A 238 -18.19 13.20 2.06
C ALA A 238 -17.53 12.15 2.98
N TYR A 239 -17.70 10.87 2.67
CA TYR A 239 -16.97 9.79 3.35
C TYR A 239 -15.47 9.86 3.08
N PHE A 240 -15.04 10.01 1.83
CA PHE A 240 -13.61 10.06 1.49
C PHE A 240 -12.86 11.23 2.12
N GLN A 241 -13.50 12.39 2.22
CA GLN A 241 -12.95 13.55 2.94
C GLN A 241 -12.82 13.29 4.43
N MET A 242 -13.77 12.58 5.04
CA MET A 242 -13.69 12.22 6.46
C MET A 242 -12.65 11.13 6.71
N MET A 243 -12.55 10.14 5.81
CA MET A 243 -11.54 9.09 5.86
C MET A 243 -10.13 9.67 5.79
N GLU A 244 -9.90 10.66 4.94
CA GLU A 244 -8.61 11.36 4.83
C GLU A 244 -8.24 12.03 6.16
N LYS A 245 -9.15 12.82 6.75
CA LYS A 245 -8.92 13.44 8.07
C LYS A 245 -8.65 12.41 9.18
N ALA A 246 -9.43 11.32 9.19
CA ALA A 246 -9.25 10.22 10.13
C ALA A 246 -7.87 9.55 9.96
N THR A 247 -7.43 9.38 8.71
CA THR A 247 -6.13 8.80 8.37
C THR A 247 -4.99 9.70 8.83
N ASP A 248 -5.08 11.01 8.57
CA ASP A 248 -4.07 11.98 9.00
C ASP A 248 -3.95 12.05 10.53
N ALA A 249 -5.10 12.08 11.23
CA ALA A 249 -5.15 12.06 12.68
C ALA A 249 -4.55 10.76 13.25
N MET A 250 -4.88 9.62 12.63
CA MET A 250 -4.39 8.31 13.06
C MET A 250 -2.88 8.13 12.81
N ILE A 251 -2.38 8.54 11.63
CA ILE A 251 -0.94 8.53 11.33
C ILE A 251 -0.19 9.42 12.33
N SER A 252 -0.72 10.61 12.61
CA SER A 252 -0.13 11.53 13.58
C SER A 252 -0.13 10.93 14.99
N LEU A 253 -1.19 10.25 15.40
CA LEU A 253 -1.25 9.55 16.69
C LEU A 253 -0.23 8.41 16.74
N ALA A 254 -0.19 7.57 15.72
CA ALA A 254 0.72 6.44 15.60
C ALA A 254 2.19 6.87 15.64
N GLN A 255 2.55 7.98 14.98
CA GLN A 255 3.90 8.58 15.06
C GLN A 255 4.30 9.05 16.46
N ASN A 256 3.32 9.36 17.33
CA ASN A 256 3.56 9.83 18.70
C ASN A 256 3.39 8.72 19.75
N ALA A 257 2.91 7.54 19.37
CA ALA A 257 2.78 6.38 20.26
C ALA A 257 4.11 5.60 20.38
N ILE A 258 4.34 4.92 21.52
CA ILE A 258 5.49 4.00 21.65
C ILE A 258 5.06 2.62 21.14
N PRO A 259 5.86 1.94 20.31
CA PRO A 259 5.69 0.50 20.09
C PRO A 259 6.01 -0.27 21.39
N ASP A 260 5.04 -1.02 21.91
CA ASP A 260 5.14 -1.73 23.20
C ASP A 260 6.33 -2.72 23.29
N ASP A 261 6.77 -3.24 22.14
CA ASP A 261 7.79 -4.29 22.07
C ASP A 261 9.23 -3.75 21.96
N TYR A 262 9.44 -2.44 21.78
CA TYR A 262 10.72 -1.87 21.37
C TYR A 262 11.84 -2.03 22.41
N PHE A 263 11.54 -1.80 23.69
CA PHE A 263 12.59 -1.91 24.71
C PHE A 263 12.94 -3.37 25.00
N PHE A 264 11.97 -4.28 24.99
CA PHE A 264 12.24 -5.67 25.37
C PHE A 264 12.87 -6.50 24.26
N THR A 265 12.42 -6.39 23.00
CA THR A 265 12.99 -7.20 21.91
C THR A 265 14.40 -6.73 21.51
N GLY A 266 14.64 -5.42 21.50
CA GLY A 266 15.98 -4.86 21.29
C GLY A 266 16.93 -5.24 22.43
N PHE A 267 16.48 -5.20 23.69
CA PHE A 267 17.28 -5.67 24.81
C PHE A 267 17.45 -7.19 24.79
N GLU A 268 16.47 -7.99 24.42
CA GLU A 268 16.56 -9.45 24.39
C GLU A 268 17.54 -9.92 23.30
N GLN A 269 17.56 -9.26 22.14
CA GLN A 269 18.57 -9.49 21.12
C GLN A 269 19.97 -9.06 21.57
N ILE A 270 20.10 -7.92 22.25
CA ILE A 270 21.37 -7.50 22.86
C ILE A 270 21.79 -8.47 23.96
N THR A 271 20.87 -8.95 24.79
CA THR A 271 21.13 -9.88 25.89
C THR A 271 21.54 -11.24 25.35
N THR A 272 20.90 -11.72 24.29
CA THR A 272 21.26 -12.97 23.60
C THR A 272 22.62 -12.84 22.91
N ALA A 273 22.89 -11.70 22.26
CA ALA A 273 24.20 -11.42 21.66
C ALA A 273 25.29 -11.33 22.72
N VAL A 274 25.02 -10.67 23.85
CA VAL A 274 25.92 -10.56 25.02
C VAL A 274 26.11 -11.92 25.68
N GLU A 275 25.09 -12.75 25.83
CA GLU A 275 25.21 -14.11 26.36
C GLU A 275 25.99 -15.02 25.42
N GLN A 276 25.79 -14.92 24.11
CA GLN A 276 26.59 -15.65 23.13
C GLN A 276 28.05 -15.18 23.14
N LEU A 277 28.29 -13.88 23.27
CA LEU A 277 29.62 -13.32 23.41
C LEU A 277 30.28 -13.77 24.72
N ASN A 278 29.51 -13.82 25.81
CA ASN A 278 29.96 -14.23 27.14
C ASN A 278 30.21 -15.74 27.23
N ARG A 279 29.41 -16.58 26.56
CA ARG A 279 29.68 -18.02 26.40
C ARG A 279 30.93 -18.24 25.56
N LYS A 280 31.06 -17.54 24.42
CA LYS A 280 32.23 -17.66 23.53
C LYS A 280 33.51 -17.12 24.18
N LEU A 281 33.42 -16.10 25.02
CA LEU A 281 34.51 -15.63 25.88
C LEU A 281 34.78 -16.63 27.01
N GLY A 282 33.76 -17.13 27.71
CA GLY A 282 33.89 -18.13 28.77
C GLY A 282 34.59 -19.40 28.29
N ASP A 283 34.17 -19.96 27.16
CA ASP A 283 34.78 -21.15 26.56
C ASP A 283 36.23 -20.90 26.12
N ARG A 284 36.52 -19.72 25.55
CA ARG A 284 37.90 -19.34 25.19
C ARG A 284 38.79 -19.06 26.40
N THR A 285 38.24 -18.46 27.45
CA THR A 285 38.99 -18.13 28.66
C THR A 285 39.28 -19.40 29.45
N PHE A 286 38.31 -20.33 29.54
CA PHE A 286 38.52 -21.64 30.15
C PHE A 286 39.55 -22.49 29.40
N ALA A 287 39.47 -22.53 28.06
CA ALA A 287 40.46 -23.24 27.24
C ALA A 287 41.87 -22.63 27.36
N LEU A 288 41.98 -21.31 27.44
CA LEU A 288 43.25 -20.62 27.60
C LEU A 288 43.83 -20.80 29.01
N THR A 289 43.00 -20.72 30.06
CA THR A 289 43.42 -20.95 31.45
C THR A 289 43.90 -22.39 31.65
N GLU A 290 43.25 -23.37 31.03
CA GLU A 290 43.68 -24.77 31.12
C GLU A 290 44.99 -25.02 30.36
N GLN A 291 45.18 -24.40 29.18
CA GLN A 291 46.47 -24.45 28.47
C GLN A 291 47.60 -23.78 29.26
N ILE A 292 47.35 -22.62 29.88
CA ILE A 292 48.33 -21.93 30.74
C ILE A 292 48.64 -22.78 31.97
N ARG A 293 47.64 -23.43 32.57
CA ARG A 293 47.84 -24.33 33.71
C ARG A 293 48.73 -25.50 33.34
N ILE A 294 48.46 -26.18 32.22
CA ILE A 294 49.26 -27.31 31.72
C ILE A 294 50.70 -26.87 31.43
N GLN A 295 50.89 -25.74 30.74
CA GLN A 295 52.23 -25.20 30.48
C GLN A 295 52.97 -24.79 31.75
N THR A 296 52.28 -24.18 32.72
CA THR A 296 52.89 -23.81 33.99
C THR A 296 53.35 -25.04 34.77
N ASP A 297 52.55 -26.11 34.76
CA ASP A 297 52.87 -27.40 35.39
C ASP A 297 54.10 -28.07 34.74
N GLU A 298 54.20 -28.00 33.41
CA GLU A 298 55.35 -28.52 32.65
C GLU A 298 56.62 -27.69 32.90
N ILE A 299 56.51 -26.36 32.95
CA ILE A 299 57.61 -25.46 33.29
C ILE A 299 58.09 -25.74 34.71
N GLN A 300 57.18 -25.91 35.68
CA GLN A 300 57.53 -26.15 37.07
C GLN A 300 58.19 -27.53 37.26
N ARG A 301 57.72 -28.56 36.54
CA ARG A 301 58.41 -29.87 36.47
C ARG A 301 59.78 -29.77 35.79
N GLY A 302 59.89 -28.98 34.72
CA GLY A 302 61.16 -28.71 34.03
C GLY A 302 62.18 -28.03 34.94
N MET A 303 61.76 -27.00 35.69
CA MET A 303 62.60 -26.32 36.67
C MET A 303 63.02 -27.24 37.81
N GLY A 304 62.13 -28.11 38.30
CA GLY A 304 62.45 -29.13 39.29
C GLY A 304 63.55 -30.08 38.83
N LYS A 305 63.43 -30.62 37.61
CA LYS A 305 64.47 -31.47 36.99
C LYS A 305 65.79 -30.74 36.78
N LEU A 306 65.74 -29.44 36.45
CA LEU A 306 66.95 -28.63 36.27
C LEU A 306 67.68 -28.40 37.60
N ALA A 307 66.94 -28.14 38.68
CA ALA A 307 67.50 -28.00 40.03
C ALA A 307 68.11 -29.33 40.54
N GLU A 308 67.46 -30.45 40.24
CA GLU A 308 67.98 -31.79 40.54
C GLU A 308 69.27 -32.08 39.76
N THR A 309 69.26 -31.80 38.45
CA THR A 309 70.44 -31.98 37.58
C THR A 309 71.62 -31.12 38.05
N LYS A 310 71.36 -29.88 38.48
CA LYS A 310 72.38 -28.99 39.07
C LYS A 310 72.97 -29.59 40.35
N THR A 311 72.16 -30.25 41.17
CA THR A 311 72.60 -30.91 42.42
C THR A 311 73.47 -32.12 42.11
N GLN A 312 73.03 -32.98 41.18
CA GLN A 312 73.80 -34.13 40.71
C GLN A 312 75.14 -33.72 40.09
N PHE A 313 75.16 -32.62 39.32
CA PHE A 313 76.40 -32.09 38.76
C PHE A 313 77.35 -31.59 39.83
N LYS A 314 76.84 -30.96 40.88
CA LYS A 314 77.65 -30.52 42.02
C LYS A 314 78.25 -31.70 42.79
N GLU A 315 77.49 -32.77 43.01
CA GLU A 315 78.00 -34.01 43.60
C GLU A 315 79.07 -34.66 42.74
N PHE A 316 78.86 -34.68 41.41
CA PHE A 316 79.87 -35.17 40.47
C PHE A 316 81.18 -34.38 40.54
N LEU A 317 81.10 -33.04 40.59
CA LEU A 317 82.31 -32.21 40.73
C LEU A 317 83.03 -32.46 42.07
N ASN A 318 82.29 -32.66 43.16
CA ASN A 318 82.89 -33.02 44.45
C ASN A 318 83.56 -34.40 44.40
N GLN A 319 82.96 -35.40 43.75
CA GLN A 319 83.54 -36.73 43.57
C GLN A 319 84.85 -36.68 42.76
N ILE A 320 84.91 -35.85 41.71
CA ILE A 320 86.15 -35.62 40.96
C ILE A 320 87.21 -34.99 41.85
N GLN A 321 86.86 -33.98 42.63
CA GLN A 321 87.81 -33.30 43.50
C GLN A 321 88.37 -34.23 44.60
N GLU A 322 87.52 -35.06 45.19
CA GLU A 322 87.92 -36.06 46.18
C GLU A 322 88.82 -37.15 45.57
N SER A 323 88.47 -37.64 44.38
CA SER A 323 89.29 -38.60 43.63
C SER A 323 90.66 -38.05 43.25
N GLN A 324 90.75 -36.78 42.83
CA GLN A 324 92.03 -36.11 42.58
C GLN A 324 92.88 -35.98 43.84
N THR A 325 92.26 -35.67 44.97
CA THR A 325 92.96 -35.54 46.26
C THR A 325 93.52 -36.89 46.71
N HIS A 326 92.74 -37.97 46.55
CA HIS A 326 93.18 -39.34 46.84
C HIS A 326 94.32 -39.79 45.90
N PHE A 327 94.21 -39.50 44.60
CA PHE A 327 95.24 -39.81 43.61
C PHE A 327 96.57 -39.12 43.93
N VAL A 328 96.54 -37.83 44.29
CA VAL A 328 97.76 -37.11 44.69
C VAL A 328 98.35 -37.69 45.97
N ALA A 329 97.53 -38.05 46.95
CA ALA A 329 97.99 -38.69 48.18
C ALA A 329 98.61 -40.08 47.95
N GLU A 330 98.05 -40.88 47.04
CA GLU A 330 98.63 -42.17 46.63
C GLU A 330 99.94 -41.99 45.83
N MET A 331 99.98 -41.04 44.90
CA MET A 331 101.20 -40.70 44.15
C MET A 331 102.35 -40.27 45.08
N MET A 332 102.05 -39.53 46.15
CA MET A 332 103.04 -39.16 47.18
C MET A 332 103.52 -40.39 47.98
N LYS A 333 102.64 -41.34 48.32
CA LYS A 333 103.03 -42.60 48.99
C LYS A 333 103.90 -43.50 48.12
N VAL A 334 103.66 -43.54 46.82
CA VAL A 334 104.44 -44.33 45.85
C VAL A 334 105.85 -43.76 45.68
N TYR A 335 106.03 -42.45 45.81
CA TYR A 335 107.34 -41.79 45.67
C TYR A 335 108.33 -42.15 46.79
N ASP A 336 107.84 -42.46 48.00
CA ASP A 336 108.68 -42.76 49.16
C ASP A 336 109.05 -44.25 49.30
N THR A 337 108.50 -45.17 48.49
CA THR A 337 108.55 -46.61 48.82
C THR A 337 108.74 -47.54 47.58
N PHE A 338 109.97 -47.60 47.03
CA PHE A 338 110.60 -48.72 46.26
C PHE A 338 110.37 -48.99 44.72
N SER A 339 111.53 -49.28 44.07
CA SER A 339 111.88 -50.18 42.93
C SER A 339 111.24 -50.08 41.51
N PRO A 340 112.04 -49.88 40.43
CA PRO A 340 111.58 -49.75 39.03
C PRO A 340 110.82 -50.93 38.41
N ALA A 341 111.00 -52.15 38.90
CA ALA A 341 110.32 -53.32 38.31
C ALA A 341 108.84 -53.39 38.71
N THR A 342 108.50 -52.92 39.91
CA THR A 342 107.12 -52.84 40.41
C THR A 342 106.39 -51.62 39.83
N ILE A 343 107.14 -50.54 39.54
CA ILE A 343 106.64 -49.33 38.89
C ILE A 343 106.03 -49.63 37.53
N THR A 344 106.64 -50.49 36.70
CA THR A 344 106.06 -50.80 35.37
C THR A 344 104.75 -51.58 35.48
N THR A 345 104.65 -52.55 36.40
CA THR A 345 103.45 -53.36 36.58
C THR A 345 102.32 -52.57 37.26
N GLN A 346 102.65 -51.75 38.25
CA GLN A 346 101.67 -50.89 38.94
C GLN A 346 101.27 -49.67 38.10
N LEU A 347 102.16 -49.09 37.30
CA LEU A 347 101.75 -48.09 36.30
C LEU A 347 100.87 -48.74 35.24
N GLN A 348 101.20 -49.92 34.74
CA GLN A 348 100.36 -50.57 33.74
C GLN A 348 98.97 -50.91 34.30
N GLN A 349 98.88 -51.44 35.53
CA GLN A 349 97.60 -51.70 36.20
C GLN A 349 96.86 -50.43 36.61
N SER A 350 97.55 -49.38 37.06
CA SER A 350 96.92 -48.10 37.41
C SER A 350 96.45 -47.36 36.17
N LEU A 351 97.20 -47.41 35.07
CA LEU A 351 96.81 -46.85 33.78
C LEU A 351 95.65 -47.66 33.19
N GLU A 352 95.67 -48.99 33.27
CA GLU A 352 94.57 -49.85 32.81
C GLU A 352 93.31 -49.68 33.67
N TYR A 353 93.44 -49.57 34.99
CA TYR A 353 92.35 -49.26 35.91
C TYR A 353 91.79 -47.86 35.68
N THR A 354 92.65 -46.86 35.47
CA THR A 354 92.23 -45.47 35.22
C THR A 354 91.61 -45.32 33.84
N VAL A 355 92.17 -45.96 32.80
CA VAL A 355 91.59 -45.99 31.46
C VAL A 355 90.27 -46.75 31.47
N ASN A 356 90.15 -47.87 32.20
CA ASN A 356 88.88 -48.58 32.34
C ASN A 356 87.86 -47.80 33.17
N ASN A 357 88.24 -47.13 34.26
CA ASN A 357 87.31 -46.30 35.04
C ASN A 357 86.90 -45.04 34.29
N ILE A 358 87.81 -44.39 33.55
CA ILE A 358 87.46 -43.25 32.69
C ILE A 358 86.57 -43.74 31.56
N SER A 359 86.90 -44.87 30.90
CA SER A 359 86.09 -45.45 29.84
C SER A 359 84.70 -45.87 30.35
N ASN A 360 84.61 -46.49 31.53
CA ASN A 360 83.36 -46.87 32.19
C ASN A 360 82.58 -45.63 32.63
N THR A 361 83.21 -44.62 33.20
CA THR A 361 82.53 -43.37 33.58
C THR A 361 82.07 -42.58 32.36
N PHE A 362 82.86 -42.59 31.29
CA PHE A 362 82.50 -41.97 30.01
C PHE A 362 81.33 -42.71 29.37
N ASN A 363 81.33 -44.04 29.38
CA ASN A 363 80.26 -44.88 28.85
C ASN A 363 78.99 -44.87 29.72
N GLU A 364 79.10 -44.91 31.05
CA GLU A 364 77.95 -45.02 31.96
C GLU A 364 77.33 -43.67 32.31
N LYS A 365 78.11 -42.59 32.40
CA LYS A 365 77.60 -41.29 32.87
C LYS A 365 77.59 -40.24 31.78
N LEU A 366 78.63 -40.19 30.93
CA LEU A 366 78.71 -39.20 29.86
C LEU A 366 77.86 -39.60 28.66
N SER A 367 77.87 -40.88 28.26
CA SER A 367 77.08 -41.38 27.13
C SER A 367 75.57 -41.12 27.29
N PRO A 368 74.93 -41.42 28.44
CA PRO A 368 73.51 -41.10 28.63
C PRO A 368 73.24 -39.60 28.77
N SER A 369 74.22 -38.82 29.22
CA SER A 369 74.10 -37.35 29.29
C SER A 369 74.20 -36.71 27.90
N LEU A 370 75.07 -37.23 27.03
CA LEU A 370 75.14 -36.89 25.61
C LEU A 370 73.86 -37.31 24.88
N GLU A 371 73.30 -38.47 25.21
CA GLU A 371 72.01 -38.92 24.70
C GLU A 371 70.87 -38.00 25.15
N LYS A 372 70.84 -37.59 26.43
CA LYS A 372 69.87 -36.58 26.93
C LYS A 372 70.04 -35.22 26.26
N LEU A 373 71.27 -34.77 26.00
CA LEU A 373 71.53 -33.56 25.23
C LEU A 373 71.06 -33.71 23.78
N THR A 374 71.18 -34.91 23.21
CA THR A 374 70.63 -35.22 21.89
C THR A 374 69.10 -35.18 21.89
N VAL A 375 68.45 -35.74 22.91
CA VAL A 375 66.99 -35.66 23.11
C VAL A 375 66.54 -34.21 23.30
N LEU A 376 67.26 -33.40 24.08
CA LEU A 376 66.98 -31.98 24.25
C LEU A 376 67.15 -31.23 22.93
N ASN A 377 68.21 -31.50 22.18
CA ASN A 377 68.45 -30.90 20.87
C ASN A 377 67.33 -31.26 19.88
N ASN A 378 66.86 -32.51 19.90
CA ASN A 378 65.72 -32.95 19.11
C ASN A 378 64.41 -32.27 19.56
N ALA A 379 64.20 -32.05 20.85
CA ALA A 379 63.05 -31.32 21.38
C ALA A 379 63.08 -29.83 21.01
N ILE A 380 64.25 -29.20 21.03
CA ILE A 380 64.46 -27.83 20.54
C ILE A 380 64.18 -27.77 19.04
N HIS A 381 64.59 -28.78 18.27
CA HIS A 381 64.26 -28.87 16.85
C HIS A 381 62.76 -29.03 16.60
N GLY A 382 62.06 -29.85 17.39
CA GLY A 382 60.60 -29.99 17.33
C GLY A 382 59.84 -28.71 17.71
N LEU A 383 60.37 -27.92 18.67
CA LEU A 383 59.83 -26.59 18.98
C LEU A 383 60.04 -25.62 17.81
N TYR A 384 61.20 -25.67 17.16
CA TYR A 384 61.47 -24.86 15.98
C TYR A 384 60.52 -25.20 14.82
N GLU A 385 60.28 -26.49 14.55
CA GLU A 385 59.30 -26.94 13.55
C GLU A 385 57.87 -26.51 13.91
N THR A 386 57.51 -26.57 15.20
CA THR A 386 56.18 -26.14 15.68
C THR A 386 55.99 -24.63 15.50
N LEU A 387 57.01 -23.83 15.85
CA LEU A 387 57.01 -22.38 15.62
C LEU A 387 56.94 -22.04 14.14
N GLN A 388 57.68 -22.77 13.29
CA GLN A 388 57.63 -22.59 11.84
C GLN A 388 56.24 -22.94 11.28
N THR A 389 55.59 -23.99 11.78
CA THR A 389 54.23 -24.37 11.40
C THR A 389 53.21 -23.32 11.84
N ALA A 390 53.39 -22.75 13.04
CA ALA A 390 52.54 -21.67 13.54
C ALA A 390 52.68 -20.39 12.69
N ASP A 391 53.91 -20.03 12.32
CA ASP A 391 54.21 -18.90 11.45
C ASP A 391 53.59 -19.08 10.05
N GLN A 392 53.71 -20.28 9.47
CA GLN A 392 53.05 -20.63 8.21
C GLN A 392 51.51 -20.55 8.29
N LYS A 393 50.92 -20.98 9.41
CA LYS A 393 49.47 -20.85 9.62
C LYS A 393 49.02 -19.40 9.75
N LEU A 394 49.79 -18.57 10.45
CA LEU A 394 49.53 -17.13 10.56
C LEU A 394 49.67 -16.43 9.21
N ALA A 395 50.68 -16.78 8.42
CA ALA A 395 50.84 -16.29 7.05
C ALA A 395 49.65 -16.70 6.16
N GLY A 396 49.17 -17.94 6.27
CA GLY A 396 47.98 -18.42 5.56
C GLY A 396 46.69 -17.70 5.99
N GLN A 397 46.54 -17.37 7.27
CA GLN A 397 45.41 -16.58 7.76
C GLN A 397 45.45 -15.12 7.26
N ASN A 398 46.64 -14.50 7.23
CA ASN A 398 46.79 -13.17 6.66
C ASN A 398 46.46 -13.14 5.16
N GLN A 399 46.90 -14.14 4.39
CA GLN A 399 46.53 -14.27 2.98
C GLN A 399 45.02 -14.47 2.77
N LEU A 400 44.36 -15.22 3.66
CA LEU A 400 42.91 -15.37 3.62
C LEU A 400 42.21 -14.03 3.92
N LEU A 401 42.71 -13.28 4.90
CA LEU A 401 42.18 -11.97 5.25
C LEU A 401 42.33 -10.97 4.10
N ASP A 402 43.47 -10.99 3.40
CA ASP A 402 43.69 -10.19 2.20
C ASP A 402 42.73 -10.56 1.07
N ARG A 403 42.49 -11.86 0.84
CA ARG A 403 41.53 -12.34 -0.16
C ARG A 403 40.11 -11.87 0.16
N VAL A 404 39.68 -12.02 1.42
CA VAL A 404 38.35 -11.55 1.88
C VAL A 404 38.23 -10.04 1.69
N ASN A 405 39.28 -9.27 1.99
CA ASN A 405 39.27 -7.83 1.80
C ASN A 405 39.17 -7.45 0.30
N GLN A 406 39.86 -8.17 -0.58
CA GLN A 406 39.74 -7.97 -2.03
C GLN A 406 38.34 -8.33 -2.56
N GLU A 407 37.76 -9.44 -2.10
CA GLU A 407 36.37 -9.82 -2.46
C GLU A 407 35.37 -8.78 -1.96
N LEU A 408 35.58 -8.21 -0.78
CA LEU A 408 34.75 -7.13 -0.24
C LEU A 408 34.85 -5.86 -1.12
N ILE A 409 36.06 -5.50 -1.55
CA ILE A 409 36.30 -4.37 -2.45
C ILE A 409 35.63 -4.61 -3.82
N GLN A 410 35.77 -5.81 -4.37
CA GLN A 410 35.12 -6.17 -5.64
C GLN A 410 33.59 -6.15 -5.51
N THR A 411 33.05 -6.68 -4.43
CA THR A 411 31.60 -6.68 -4.15
C THR A 411 31.07 -5.26 -4.02
N LYS A 412 31.80 -4.39 -3.31
CA LYS A 412 31.48 -2.96 -3.22
C LYS A 412 31.47 -2.29 -4.59
N SER A 413 32.47 -2.56 -5.43
CA SER A 413 32.55 -2.04 -6.81
C SER A 413 31.37 -2.50 -7.66
N ASN A 414 31.04 -3.79 -7.62
CA ASN A 414 29.91 -4.36 -8.34
C ASN A 414 28.58 -3.73 -7.88
N LEU A 415 28.40 -3.54 -6.57
CA LEU A 415 27.21 -2.88 -6.01
C LEU A 415 27.07 -1.43 -6.53
N TYR A 416 28.16 -0.66 -6.55
CA TYR A 416 28.14 0.69 -7.12
C TYR A 416 27.77 0.69 -8.60
N SER A 417 28.33 -0.25 -9.38
CA SER A 417 27.98 -0.40 -10.80
C SER A 417 26.50 -0.72 -10.99
N SER A 418 25.94 -1.66 -10.23
CA SER A 418 24.51 -2.01 -10.28
C SER A 418 23.61 -0.84 -9.88
N ILE A 419 23.99 -0.06 -8.87
CA ILE A 419 23.24 1.15 -8.47
C ILE A 419 23.25 2.18 -9.61
N GLN A 420 24.40 2.38 -10.27
CA GLN A 420 24.49 3.31 -11.41
C GLN A 420 23.66 2.84 -12.61
N GLN A 421 23.66 1.54 -12.92
CA GLN A 421 22.81 0.98 -13.97
C GLN A 421 21.32 1.18 -13.65
N LEU A 422 20.91 0.97 -12.40
CA LEU A 422 19.54 1.19 -11.96
C LEU A 422 19.14 2.66 -12.07
N LEU A 423 20.01 3.59 -11.67
CA LEU A 423 19.77 5.03 -11.79
C LEU A 423 19.63 5.45 -13.26
N THR A 424 20.46 4.92 -14.15
CA THR A 424 20.37 5.17 -15.60
C THR A 424 19.05 4.63 -16.16
N ALA A 425 18.67 3.39 -15.83
CA ALA A 425 17.42 2.80 -16.28
C ALA A 425 16.18 3.58 -15.75
N GLN A 426 16.22 4.03 -14.50
CA GLN A 426 15.16 4.88 -13.94
C GLN A 426 15.06 6.23 -14.67
N LYS A 427 16.20 6.85 -14.99
CA LYS A 427 16.23 8.10 -15.75
C LYS A 427 15.65 7.91 -17.16
N GLU A 428 16.08 6.87 -17.88
CA GLU A 428 15.56 6.56 -19.22
C GLU A 428 14.05 6.27 -19.20
N PHE A 429 13.57 5.56 -18.18
CA PHE A 429 12.14 5.31 -17.99
C PHE A 429 11.36 6.62 -17.76
N ILE A 430 11.87 7.52 -16.92
CA ILE A 430 11.25 8.82 -16.65
C ILE A 430 11.23 9.67 -17.93
N ASP A 431 12.35 9.76 -18.66
CA ASP A 431 12.43 10.52 -19.91
C ASP A 431 11.46 9.97 -20.98
N SER A 432 11.32 8.65 -21.06
CA SER A 432 10.33 8.00 -21.95
C SER A 432 8.89 8.33 -21.55
N ALA A 433 8.56 8.25 -20.25
CA ALA A 433 7.23 8.57 -19.74
C ALA A 433 6.86 10.04 -19.97
N VAL A 434 7.81 10.96 -19.75
CA VAL A 434 7.63 12.40 -20.04
C VAL A 434 7.35 12.61 -21.53
N THR A 435 8.13 11.98 -22.41
CA THR A 435 7.94 12.08 -23.86
C THR A 435 6.55 11.57 -24.29
N GLN A 436 6.08 10.45 -23.72
CA GLN A 436 4.74 9.91 -24.02
C GLN A 436 3.63 10.83 -23.51
N LEU A 437 3.80 11.43 -22.33
CA LEU A 437 2.85 12.40 -21.79
C LEU A 437 2.78 13.68 -22.64
N GLU A 438 3.93 14.19 -23.10
CA GLU A 438 3.99 15.34 -24.00
C GLU A 438 3.28 15.05 -25.32
N LYS A 439 3.54 13.87 -25.91
CA LYS A 439 2.85 13.42 -27.12
C LYS A 439 1.34 13.31 -26.91
N GLY A 440 0.90 12.66 -25.82
CA GLY A 440 -0.53 12.55 -25.49
C GLY A 440 -1.20 13.91 -25.27
N ASN A 441 -0.48 14.86 -24.68
CA ASN A 441 -0.98 16.23 -24.49
C ASN A 441 -1.09 17.01 -25.81
N GLN A 442 -0.15 16.79 -26.74
CA GLN A 442 -0.23 17.34 -28.10
C GLN A 442 -1.42 16.75 -28.87
N GLU A 443 -1.61 15.44 -28.83
CA GLU A 443 -2.75 14.75 -29.45
C GLU A 443 -4.09 15.23 -28.86
N LEU A 444 -4.15 15.43 -27.53
CA LEU A 444 -5.34 15.98 -26.88
C LEU A 444 -5.62 17.43 -27.31
N THR A 445 -4.57 18.25 -27.44
CA THR A 445 -4.68 19.64 -27.90
C THR A 445 -5.18 19.68 -29.34
N GLN A 446 -4.61 18.86 -30.21
CA GLN A 446 -5.06 18.73 -31.61
C GLN A 446 -6.51 18.24 -31.68
N SER A 447 -6.88 17.20 -30.91
CA SER A 447 -8.25 16.70 -30.86
C SER A 447 -9.24 17.77 -30.38
N LYS A 448 -8.84 18.60 -29.41
CA LYS A 448 -9.62 19.75 -28.95
C LYS A 448 -9.80 20.79 -30.06
N GLU A 449 -8.74 21.12 -30.79
CA GLU A 449 -8.82 22.06 -31.93
C GLU A 449 -9.72 21.53 -33.06
N GLU A 450 -9.57 20.25 -33.42
CA GLU A 450 -10.43 19.57 -34.40
C GLU A 450 -11.89 19.53 -33.95
N PHE A 451 -12.14 19.27 -32.66
CA PHE A 451 -13.47 19.33 -32.08
C PHE A 451 -14.08 20.73 -32.21
N TYR A 452 -13.34 21.80 -31.86
CA TYR A 452 -13.84 23.17 -32.04
C TYR A 452 -14.05 23.54 -33.51
N ALA A 453 -13.16 23.10 -34.40
CA ALA A 453 -13.31 23.28 -35.83
C ALA A 453 -14.56 22.56 -36.37
N SER A 454 -14.91 21.40 -35.81
CA SER A 454 -16.15 20.68 -36.17
C SER A 454 -17.42 21.32 -35.60
N LEU A 455 -17.32 22.03 -34.48
CA LEU A 455 -18.44 22.77 -33.89
C LEU A 455 -18.75 24.08 -34.61
N GLN A 456 -17.74 24.76 -35.18
CA GLN A 456 -17.90 26.00 -35.96
C GLN A 456 -19.02 25.94 -37.02
N PRO A 457 -19.06 24.96 -37.95
CA PRO A 457 -20.13 24.88 -38.95
C PRO A 457 -21.49 24.57 -38.34
N LEU A 458 -21.55 23.82 -37.23
CA LEU A 458 -22.80 23.56 -36.51
C LEU A 458 -23.35 24.84 -35.86
N ILE A 459 -22.48 25.65 -35.26
CA ILE A 459 -22.82 26.96 -34.69
C ILE A 459 -23.29 27.91 -35.80
N ALA A 460 -22.60 27.94 -36.94
CA ALA A 460 -22.99 28.73 -38.10
C ALA A 460 -24.37 28.31 -38.63
N SER A 461 -24.60 27.00 -38.81
CA SER A 461 -25.87 26.44 -39.26
C SER A 461 -27.03 26.74 -38.29
N GLN A 462 -26.80 26.64 -36.98
CA GLN A 462 -27.80 27.04 -35.98
C GLN A 462 -28.09 28.54 -36.04
N ASN A 463 -27.06 29.38 -36.19
CA ASN A 463 -27.24 30.82 -36.31
C ASN A 463 -28.05 31.21 -37.56
N ASP A 464 -27.80 30.56 -38.70
CA ASP A 464 -28.57 30.74 -39.92
C ASP A 464 -30.03 30.28 -39.75
N THR A 465 -30.25 29.17 -39.04
CA THR A 465 -31.59 28.68 -38.70
C THR A 465 -32.32 29.69 -37.80
N PHE A 466 -31.63 30.26 -36.80
CA PHE A 466 -32.19 31.30 -35.93
C PHE A 466 -32.47 32.61 -36.67
N GLN A 467 -31.63 32.99 -37.63
CA GLN A 467 -31.88 34.15 -38.50
C GLN A 467 -33.11 33.93 -39.37
N GLY A 468 -33.25 32.75 -39.98
CA GLY A 468 -34.45 32.37 -40.73
C GLY A 468 -35.70 32.44 -39.87
N PHE A 469 -35.66 31.87 -38.67
CA PHE A 469 -36.78 31.93 -37.72
C PHE A 469 -37.13 33.36 -37.30
N ARG A 470 -36.15 34.24 -37.08
CA ARG A 470 -36.39 35.67 -36.81
C ARG A 470 -37.06 36.38 -37.99
N SER A 471 -36.64 36.08 -39.21
CA SER A 471 -37.24 36.60 -40.43
C SER A 471 -38.71 36.18 -40.54
N ASP A 472 -38.99 34.90 -40.30
CA ASP A 472 -40.36 34.35 -40.34
C ASP A 472 -41.26 34.97 -39.27
N ILE A 473 -40.76 35.15 -38.05
CA ILE A 473 -41.48 35.87 -36.99
C ILE A 473 -41.74 37.32 -37.40
N GLY A 474 -40.77 38.00 -38.01
CA GLY A 474 -40.93 39.36 -38.51
C GLY A 474 -42.05 39.46 -39.56
N ALA A 475 -42.06 38.55 -40.54
CA ALA A 475 -43.09 38.47 -41.56
C ALA A 475 -44.47 38.13 -40.96
N MET A 476 -44.52 37.24 -39.97
CA MET A 476 -45.75 36.89 -39.26
C MET A 476 -46.30 38.08 -38.46
N SER A 477 -45.43 38.84 -37.79
CA SER A 477 -45.80 40.06 -37.06
C SER A 477 -46.39 41.13 -38.00
N GLN A 478 -45.80 41.33 -39.17
CA GLN A 478 -46.37 42.21 -40.20
C GLN A 478 -47.75 41.73 -40.65
N ARG A 479 -47.93 40.42 -40.92
CA ARG A 479 -49.25 39.86 -41.29
C ARG A 479 -50.29 40.07 -40.21
N ILE A 480 -49.93 39.87 -38.93
CA ILE A 480 -50.81 40.14 -37.79
C ILE A 480 -51.21 41.62 -37.76
N THR A 481 -50.25 42.52 -37.99
CA THR A 481 -50.51 43.97 -38.01
C THR A 481 -51.48 44.36 -39.14
N THR A 482 -51.31 43.79 -40.33
CA THR A 482 -52.23 43.99 -41.45
C THR A 482 -53.62 43.45 -41.14
N LEU A 483 -53.72 42.22 -40.63
CA LEU A 483 -54.99 41.62 -40.21
C LEU A 483 -55.70 42.46 -39.14
N ASN A 484 -54.96 42.98 -38.17
CA ASN A 484 -55.53 43.81 -37.12
C ASN A 484 -56.08 45.13 -37.69
N THR A 485 -55.37 45.73 -38.65
CA THR A 485 -55.81 46.94 -39.36
C THR A 485 -57.08 46.68 -40.19
N GLU A 486 -57.17 45.54 -40.86
CA GLU A 486 -58.38 45.14 -41.59
C GLU A 486 -59.55 44.86 -40.65
N LEU A 487 -59.29 44.24 -39.51
CA LEU A 487 -60.29 43.98 -38.47
C LEU A 487 -60.85 45.29 -37.91
N GLU A 488 -59.99 46.29 -37.63
CA GLU A 488 -60.43 47.62 -37.20
C GLU A 488 -61.31 48.32 -38.26
N LYS A 489 -60.93 48.23 -39.54
CA LYS A 489 -61.76 48.76 -40.64
C LYS A 489 -63.12 48.07 -40.69
N SER A 490 -63.16 46.74 -40.57
CA SER A 490 -64.40 45.96 -40.54
C SER A 490 -65.27 46.36 -39.34
N ASN A 491 -64.68 46.46 -38.16
CA ASN A 491 -65.37 46.92 -36.95
C ASN A 491 -65.96 48.32 -37.12
N LYS A 492 -65.24 49.25 -37.74
CA LYS A 492 -65.74 50.58 -38.04
C LYS A 492 -66.95 50.53 -38.98
N ILE A 493 -66.91 49.72 -40.04
CA ILE A 493 -68.05 49.53 -40.95
C ILE A 493 -69.26 48.98 -40.20
N VAL A 494 -69.06 47.98 -39.34
CA VAL A 494 -70.13 47.40 -38.52
C VAL A 494 -70.73 48.45 -37.58
N GLN A 495 -69.90 49.26 -36.92
CA GLN A 495 -70.38 50.36 -36.05
C GLN A 495 -71.16 51.42 -36.83
N GLU A 496 -70.71 51.77 -38.03
CA GLU A 496 -71.45 52.66 -38.93
C GLU A 496 -72.79 52.06 -39.35
N LEU A 497 -72.85 50.77 -39.68
CA LEU A 497 -74.10 50.07 -40.00
C LEU A 497 -75.06 50.02 -38.81
N ILE A 498 -74.54 49.73 -37.60
CA ILE A 498 -75.33 49.75 -36.37
C ILE A 498 -75.92 51.15 -36.13
N GLN A 499 -75.13 52.22 -36.29
CA GLN A 499 -75.63 53.58 -36.18
C GLN A 499 -76.73 53.89 -37.21
N ILE A 500 -76.59 53.41 -38.44
CA ILE A 500 -77.62 53.59 -39.47
C ILE A 500 -78.93 52.91 -39.07
N VAL A 501 -78.86 51.65 -38.63
CA VAL A 501 -80.02 50.83 -38.24
C VAL A 501 -80.70 51.35 -36.97
N THR A 502 -79.92 51.86 -36.01
CA THR A 502 -80.45 52.39 -34.74
C THR A 502 -80.92 53.84 -34.82
N SER A 503 -80.50 54.60 -35.85
CA SER A 503 -81.01 55.94 -36.05
C SER A 503 -82.48 55.90 -36.50
N LYS A 504 -83.36 56.61 -35.79
CA LYS A 504 -84.79 56.74 -36.13
C LYS A 504 -85.05 57.60 -37.39
N GLN A 505 -84.03 57.87 -38.19
CA GLN A 505 -84.17 58.65 -39.42
C GLN A 505 -84.55 57.72 -40.59
N PRO A 506 -85.47 58.13 -41.47
CA PRO A 506 -85.84 57.32 -42.62
C PRO A 506 -84.62 57.17 -43.56
N LEU A 507 -84.35 55.93 -43.98
CA LEU A 507 -83.12 55.49 -44.67
C LEU A 507 -82.68 56.40 -45.83
N TYR A 508 -83.63 56.96 -46.57
CA TYR A 508 -83.35 57.83 -47.72
C TYR A 508 -82.59 59.11 -47.33
N LYS A 509 -82.78 59.63 -46.11
CA LYS A 509 -82.13 60.87 -45.64
C LYS A 509 -80.65 60.64 -45.28
N ILE A 510 -80.34 59.47 -44.74
CA ILE A 510 -78.98 59.04 -44.39
C ILE A 510 -78.16 58.77 -45.67
N ILE A 511 -78.77 58.06 -46.64
CA ILE A 511 -78.16 57.79 -47.94
C ILE A 511 -77.83 59.10 -48.67
N PHE A 512 -78.74 60.08 -48.64
CA PHE A 512 -78.53 61.38 -49.28
C PHE A 512 -77.36 62.16 -48.68
N VAL A 513 -77.18 62.14 -47.35
CA VAL A 513 -76.05 62.79 -46.67
C VAL A 513 -74.72 62.09 -46.99
N LYS A 514 -74.68 60.75 -46.99
CA LYS A 514 -73.46 60.01 -47.37
C LYS A 514 -73.08 60.22 -48.84
N LEU A 515 -74.03 60.24 -49.78
CA LEU A 515 -73.79 60.56 -51.19
C LEU A 515 -73.25 61.99 -51.35
N LYS A 516 -73.83 62.97 -50.65
CA LYS A 516 -73.34 64.35 -50.69
C LYS A 516 -71.90 64.48 -50.20
N ASN A 517 -71.54 63.79 -49.11
CA ASN A 517 -70.15 63.78 -48.60
C ASN A 517 -69.19 63.01 -49.53
N PHE A 518 -69.64 61.93 -50.15
CA PHE A 518 -68.84 61.17 -51.12
C PHE A 518 -68.47 62.04 -52.34
N PHE A 519 -69.44 62.74 -52.93
CA PHE A 519 -69.17 63.66 -54.05
C PHE A 519 -68.30 64.86 -53.66
N LYS A 520 -68.36 65.31 -52.41
CA LYS A 520 -67.51 66.41 -51.90
C LYS A 520 -66.05 66.00 -51.69
N ASN A 521 -65.77 64.71 -51.48
CA ASN A 521 -64.41 64.19 -51.33
C ASN A 521 -63.78 63.77 -52.68
N LEU A 522 -64.56 63.77 -53.77
CA LEU A 522 -64.12 63.46 -55.14
C LEU A 522 -63.79 64.71 -55.96
N SER A 523 -64.18 65.91 -55.49
CA SER A 523 -63.68 67.21 -55.93
C SER A 523 -62.46 67.60 -55.12
#